data_AF-A3K8Z5-F1
#
_entry.id   AF-A3K8Z5-F1
#
_cell.length_a   1.000
_cell.length_b   1.000
_cell.length_c   1.000
_cell.angle_alpha   90.00
_cell.angle_beta   90.00
_cell.angle_gamma   90.00
#
_symmetry.space_group_name_H-M   'P 1'
#
loop_
_entity.id
_entity.type
_entity.pdbx_description
1 polymer ?
#
loop_
_entity_poly.entity_id
_entity_poly.type
_entity_poly.pdbx_seq_one_letter_code
_entity_poly.pdbx_strand_id
1 'polypeptide(L)'
;MPEPKVARFYLYPALRARLLAGRLPFLSTLRDLLEARGWDVHLHDDSPEELAAARDRPGYALVRMIEPPNPRGLTFRRTYFAPFWHIERSAERWTWPVARAEFDPDTVNPQKAARFLRNMRARHFADARITREGMVLVPLQGRLQEHRSFQSMSPLAMLEAVLAHDPARRVHATLHPKERYSAAETDALDALQRRVPRLTVSLGGTAALLLACDYVATQNSSVAAAGYFLEKPAVLFGKIDFHHIAAKVHDLGAEAAIRQAPDMAPDFAAYLWWFFRDHAIDDSRPDAETRILEALRRGGWPVGG
;
A
#
# COMPACT_ATOMS: atom_id res chain seq x y z
N MET A 1 37.34 -2.91 7.84
CA MET A 1 37.35 -3.80 6.66
C MET A 1 36.14 -3.44 5.80
N PRO A 2 36.23 -3.46 4.46
CA PRO A 2 35.07 -3.25 3.61
C PRO A 2 34.05 -4.37 3.86
N GLU A 3 32.76 -4.01 3.83
CA GLU A 3 31.68 -4.99 3.98
C GLU A 3 31.73 -5.99 2.80
N PRO A 4 31.59 -7.31 3.03
CA PRO A 4 31.59 -8.27 1.94
C PRO A 4 30.39 -8.06 1.02
N LYS A 5 30.59 -8.31 -0.29
CA LYS A 5 29.54 -8.31 -1.33
C LYS A 5 28.64 -9.54 -1.20
N VAL A 6 28.00 -9.69 -0.05
CA VAL A 6 27.08 -10.79 0.25
C VAL A 6 25.69 -10.21 0.46
N ALA A 7 24.71 -10.70 -0.31
CA ALA A 7 23.32 -10.34 -0.17
C ALA A 7 22.51 -11.54 0.33
N ARG A 8 21.71 -11.34 1.39
CA ARG A 8 20.85 -12.39 1.95
C ARG A 8 19.39 -12.02 1.80
N PHE A 9 18.64 -12.85 1.08
CA PHE A 9 17.21 -12.67 0.92
C PHE A 9 16.48 -13.55 1.94
N TYR A 10 15.78 -12.91 2.87
CA TYR A 10 14.99 -13.58 3.90
C TYR A 10 13.55 -13.67 3.42
N LEU A 11 13.11 -14.87 3.09
CA LEU A 11 11.86 -15.15 2.41
C LEU A 11 11.12 -16.30 3.09
N TYR A 12 9.83 -16.14 3.36
CA TYR A 12 9.02 -17.28 3.80
C TYR A 12 9.04 -18.43 2.78
N PRO A 13 8.89 -19.69 3.23
CA PRO A 13 9.17 -20.88 2.41
C PRO A 13 8.45 -20.89 1.05
N ALA A 14 7.17 -20.52 1.01
CA ALA A 14 6.41 -20.51 -0.23
C ALA A 14 6.85 -19.41 -1.23
N LEU A 15 7.41 -18.29 -0.77
CA LEU A 15 7.99 -17.29 -1.68
C LEU A 15 9.35 -17.71 -2.21
N ARG A 16 10.19 -18.29 -1.33
CA ARG A 16 11.47 -18.87 -1.70
C ARG A 16 11.29 -19.95 -2.77
N ALA A 17 10.34 -20.85 -2.58
CA ALA A 17 9.99 -21.88 -3.57
C ALA A 17 9.57 -21.28 -4.92
N ARG A 18 8.80 -20.18 -4.91
CA ARG A 18 8.42 -19.48 -6.15
C ARG A 18 9.61 -18.84 -6.85
N LEU A 19 10.56 -18.24 -6.11
CA LEU A 19 11.79 -17.70 -6.68
C LEU A 19 12.64 -18.79 -7.32
N LEU A 20 12.84 -19.91 -6.62
CA LEU A 20 13.59 -21.06 -7.14
C LEU A 20 12.94 -21.68 -8.37
N ALA A 21 11.61 -21.66 -8.47
CA ALA A 21 10.86 -22.11 -9.63
C ALA A 21 10.78 -21.08 -10.78
N GLY A 22 11.42 -19.91 -10.67
CA GLY A 22 11.37 -18.85 -11.69
C GLY A 22 10.01 -18.14 -11.81
N ARG A 23 9.14 -18.24 -10.79
CA ARG A 23 7.76 -17.69 -10.79
C ARG A 23 7.66 -16.37 -10.03
N LEU A 24 8.75 -15.63 -9.96
CA LEU A 24 8.83 -14.33 -9.29
C LEU A 24 9.84 -13.42 -10.00
N PRO A 25 9.49 -12.89 -11.20
CA PRO A 25 10.41 -12.16 -12.08
C PRO A 25 11.20 -11.06 -11.37
N PHE A 26 10.54 -10.19 -10.60
CA PHE A 26 11.20 -9.16 -9.80
C PHE A 26 12.40 -9.66 -8.96
N LEU A 27 12.24 -10.73 -8.17
CA LEU A 27 13.34 -11.24 -7.34
C LEU A 27 14.37 -12.03 -8.15
N SER A 28 13.95 -12.69 -9.24
CA SER A 28 14.88 -13.33 -10.17
C SER A 28 15.81 -12.29 -10.78
N THR A 29 15.25 -11.23 -11.37
CA THR A 29 16.03 -10.10 -11.92
C THR A 29 16.95 -9.48 -10.87
N LEU A 30 16.46 -9.24 -9.64
CA LEU A 30 17.28 -8.65 -8.58
C LEU A 30 18.46 -9.56 -8.21
N ARG A 31 18.25 -10.87 -8.04
CA ARG A 31 19.31 -11.84 -7.78
C ARG A 31 20.34 -11.84 -8.91
N ASP A 32 19.88 -12.03 -10.15
CA ASP A 32 20.76 -12.19 -11.31
C ASP A 32 21.62 -10.91 -11.53
N LEU A 33 21.03 -9.74 -11.25
CA LEU A 33 21.69 -8.43 -11.34
C LEU A 33 22.81 -8.25 -10.30
N LEU A 34 22.64 -8.80 -9.10
CA LEU A 34 23.64 -8.81 -8.03
C LEU A 34 24.76 -9.80 -8.36
N GLU A 35 24.41 -11.04 -8.75
CA GLU A 35 25.37 -12.09 -9.12
C GLU A 35 26.27 -11.64 -10.28
N ALA A 36 25.68 -11.01 -11.32
CA ALA A 36 26.43 -10.42 -12.44
C ALA A 36 27.41 -9.30 -12.01
N ARG A 37 27.28 -8.75 -10.80
CA ARG A 37 28.16 -7.73 -10.21
C ARG A 37 29.13 -8.28 -9.17
N GLY A 38 29.29 -9.61 -9.13
CA GLY A 38 30.20 -10.31 -8.24
C GLY A 38 29.72 -10.33 -6.79
N TRP A 39 28.40 -10.35 -6.58
CA TRP A 39 27.82 -10.56 -5.25
C TRP A 39 27.45 -12.03 -5.04
N ASP A 40 27.70 -12.53 -3.84
CA ASP A 40 27.18 -13.82 -3.41
C ASP A 40 25.76 -13.63 -2.86
N VAL A 41 24.77 -14.26 -3.50
CA VAL A 41 23.36 -14.18 -3.07
C VAL A 41 22.95 -15.47 -2.36
N HIS A 42 22.50 -15.35 -1.10
CA HIS A 42 21.99 -16.48 -0.32
C HIS A 42 20.51 -16.30 0.01
N LEU A 43 19.75 -17.40 -0.04
CA LEU A 43 18.35 -17.43 0.34
C LEU A 43 18.21 -18.03 1.74
N HIS A 44 17.58 -17.28 2.64
CA HIS A 44 17.30 -17.66 4.02
C HIS A 44 15.79 -17.67 4.27
N ASP A 45 15.37 -18.44 5.27
CA ASP A 45 14.01 -18.36 5.79
C ASP A 45 13.83 -17.07 6.60
N ASP A 46 12.62 -16.52 6.65
CA ASP A 46 12.29 -15.32 7.44
C ASP A 46 11.79 -15.66 8.85
N SER A 47 12.31 -16.75 9.44
CA SER A 47 11.97 -17.13 10.82
C SER A 47 12.45 -16.07 11.82
N PRO A 48 11.81 -15.95 12.99
CA PRO A 48 12.27 -15.04 14.04
C PRO A 48 13.75 -15.23 14.41
N GLU A 49 14.21 -16.47 14.45
CA GLU A 49 15.59 -16.84 14.79
C GLU A 49 16.57 -16.38 13.69
N GLU A 50 16.25 -16.63 12.41
CA GLU A 50 17.08 -16.19 11.29
C GLU A 50 17.14 -14.66 11.16
N LEU A 51 16.02 -13.97 11.41
CA LEU A 51 15.96 -12.52 11.41
C LEU A 51 16.67 -11.89 12.62
N ALA A 52 16.66 -12.56 13.77
CA ALA A 52 17.45 -12.15 14.92
C ALA A 52 18.95 -12.27 14.62
N ALA A 53 19.38 -13.40 14.06
CA ALA A 53 20.77 -13.60 13.64
C ALA A 53 21.20 -12.62 12.55
N ALA A 54 20.28 -12.20 11.67
CA ALA A 54 20.54 -11.24 10.60
C ALA A 54 21.00 -9.86 11.09
N ARG A 55 20.71 -9.50 12.35
CA ARG A 55 21.08 -8.20 12.93
C ARG A 55 22.60 -8.00 12.95
N ASP A 56 23.33 -9.07 13.25
CA ASP A 56 24.78 -9.05 13.46
C ASP A 56 25.57 -9.62 12.27
N ARG A 57 24.90 -10.22 11.28
CA ARG A 57 25.57 -10.79 10.10
C ARG A 57 26.23 -9.69 9.24
N PRO A 58 27.47 -9.91 8.77
CA PRO A 58 28.09 -9.03 7.77
C PRO A 58 27.37 -9.18 6.43
N GLY A 59 27.53 -8.21 5.54
CA GLY A 59 26.83 -8.10 4.27
C GLY A 59 25.49 -7.39 4.39
N TYR A 60 24.61 -7.66 3.43
CA TYR A 60 23.40 -6.90 3.19
C TYR A 60 22.17 -7.82 3.25
N ALA A 61 21.06 -7.31 3.78
CA ALA A 61 19.85 -8.08 4.01
C ALA A 61 18.68 -7.54 3.18
N LEU A 62 17.93 -8.40 2.53
CA LEU A 62 16.68 -8.06 1.85
C LEU A 62 15.54 -8.86 2.48
N VAL A 63 14.58 -8.18 3.08
CA VAL A 63 13.39 -8.78 3.71
C VAL A 63 12.13 -8.39 2.96
N ARG A 64 11.03 -9.11 3.17
CA ARG A 64 9.74 -8.76 2.55
C ARG A 64 8.78 -8.13 3.55
N MET A 65 8.36 -6.89 3.29
CA MET A 65 7.24 -6.23 3.99
C MET A 65 7.40 -6.04 5.51
N ILE A 66 8.58 -6.32 6.05
CA ILE A 66 8.93 -6.15 7.47
C ILE A 66 10.10 -5.18 7.60
N GLU A 67 10.35 -4.72 8.82
CA GLU A 67 11.46 -3.83 9.10
C GLU A 67 12.79 -4.55 8.81
N PRO A 68 13.72 -3.92 8.07
CA PRO A 68 15.02 -4.54 7.84
C PRO A 68 15.77 -4.78 9.16
N PRO A 69 16.50 -5.90 9.28
CA PRO A 69 17.08 -6.31 10.56
C PRO A 69 18.26 -5.45 11.02
N ASN A 70 18.89 -4.67 10.12
CA ASN A 70 20.06 -3.87 10.42
C ASN A 70 20.18 -2.66 9.46
N PRO A 71 21.12 -1.70 9.69
CA PRO A 71 21.25 -0.49 8.88
C PRO A 71 21.60 -0.69 7.39
N ARG A 72 22.12 -1.87 7.01
CA ARG A 72 22.41 -2.30 5.62
C ARG A 72 21.25 -3.10 5.01
N GLY A 73 20.17 -3.30 5.77
CA GLY A 73 18.99 -4.01 5.33
C GLY A 73 18.06 -3.16 4.48
N LEU A 74 17.37 -3.80 3.54
CA LEU A 74 16.28 -3.24 2.76
C LEU A 74 15.06 -4.15 2.85
N THR A 75 13.88 -3.55 2.66
CA THR A 75 12.61 -4.25 2.55
C THR A 75 12.06 -4.06 1.15
N PHE A 76 11.51 -5.12 0.56
CA PHE A 76 10.77 -5.01 -0.69
C PHE A 76 9.29 -5.33 -0.48
N ARG A 77 8.45 -4.69 -1.29
CA ARG A 77 7.00 -4.87 -1.23
C ARG A 77 6.37 -4.56 -2.57
N ARG A 78 5.38 -5.36 -2.96
CA ARG A 78 4.53 -5.05 -4.11
C ARG A 78 3.74 -3.77 -3.82
N THR A 79 3.77 -2.84 -4.76
CA THR A 79 3.07 -1.55 -4.71
C THR A 79 1.60 -1.78 -5.05
N TYR A 80 0.85 -2.49 -4.21
CA TYR A 80 -0.58 -2.80 -4.39
C TYR A 80 -0.91 -3.70 -5.60
N PHE A 81 -0.65 -3.23 -6.81
CA PHE A 81 -0.92 -3.89 -8.08
C PHE A 81 0.38 -4.39 -8.72
N ALA A 82 0.34 -5.58 -9.33
CA ALA A 82 1.40 -5.99 -10.24
C ALA A 82 1.35 -5.13 -11.51
N PRO A 83 2.47 -4.87 -12.19
CA PRO A 83 3.85 -5.35 -11.94
C PRO A 83 4.72 -4.43 -11.04
N PHE A 84 4.12 -3.67 -10.11
CA PHE A 84 4.83 -2.59 -9.42
C PHE A 84 5.42 -3.00 -8.07
N TRP A 85 6.65 -2.55 -7.80
CA TRP A 85 7.42 -2.87 -6.60
C TRP A 85 8.16 -1.66 -6.04
N HIS A 86 8.45 -1.71 -4.75
CA HIS A 86 9.39 -0.82 -4.06
C HIS A 86 10.45 -1.65 -3.33
N ILE A 87 11.64 -1.07 -3.22
CA ILE A 87 12.74 -1.50 -2.34
C ILE A 87 13.11 -0.28 -1.50
N GLU A 88 12.97 -0.37 -0.18
CA GLU A 88 13.12 0.77 0.74
C GLU A 88 13.81 0.38 2.04
N ARG A 89 14.21 1.38 2.84
CA ARG A 89 14.92 1.18 4.11
C ARG A 89 14.03 0.94 5.32
N SER A 90 12.71 1.06 5.18
CA SER A 90 11.76 0.85 6.27
C SER A 90 10.47 0.21 5.77
N ALA A 91 9.81 -0.58 6.62
CA ALA A 91 8.48 -1.13 6.35
C ALA A 91 7.37 -0.06 6.37
N GLU A 92 7.64 1.08 6.99
CA GLU A 92 6.71 2.20 7.15
C GLU A 92 6.57 2.98 5.84
N ARG A 93 5.56 2.64 5.05
CA ARG A 93 5.35 3.22 3.71
C ARG A 93 5.28 4.75 3.70
N TRP A 94 4.74 5.36 4.75
CA TRP A 94 4.69 6.83 4.87
C TRP A 94 6.05 7.50 5.04
N THR A 95 7.12 6.74 5.25
CA THR A 95 8.49 7.26 5.32
C THR A 95 9.24 7.16 3.99
N TRP A 96 8.64 6.50 2.99
CA TRP A 96 9.28 6.23 1.71
C TRP A 96 9.51 7.50 0.91
N PRO A 97 10.49 7.51 -0.02
CA PRO A 97 10.77 8.67 -0.86
C PRO A 97 9.54 9.23 -1.57
N VAL A 98 8.71 8.36 -2.17
CA VAL A 98 7.47 8.77 -2.84
C VAL A 98 6.48 9.44 -1.89
N ALA A 99 6.40 9.00 -0.63
CA ALA A 99 5.52 9.61 0.38
C ALA A 99 5.96 11.04 0.75
N ARG A 100 7.24 11.38 0.56
CA ARG A 100 7.84 12.69 0.83
C ARG A 100 8.01 13.57 -0.41
N ALA A 101 7.86 12.99 -1.59
CA ALA A 101 7.97 13.71 -2.85
C ALA A 101 6.76 14.62 -3.05
N GLU A 102 7.00 15.76 -3.71
CA GLU A 102 5.93 16.66 -4.14
C GLU A 102 5.28 16.10 -5.41
N PHE A 103 3.95 16.11 -5.41
CA PHE A 103 3.15 15.75 -6.58
C PHE A 103 2.65 17.03 -7.24
N ASP A 104 3.05 17.24 -8.48
CA ASP A 104 2.56 18.30 -9.36
C ASP A 104 1.96 17.65 -10.63
N PRO A 105 0.63 17.71 -10.83
CA PRO A 105 -0.02 17.10 -11.99
C PRO A 105 0.45 17.71 -13.31
N ASP A 106 0.90 18.97 -13.34
CA ASP A 106 1.30 19.66 -14.57
C ASP A 106 2.63 19.13 -15.13
N THR A 107 3.40 18.41 -14.31
CA THR A 107 4.64 17.74 -14.74
C THR A 107 4.38 16.42 -15.46
N VAL A 108 3.15 15.89 -15.43
CA VAL A 108 2.80 14.58 -15.97
C VAL A 108 2.19 14.71 -17.36
N ASN A 109 2.67 13.88 -18.30
CA ASN A 109 2.08 13.86 -19.64
C ASN A 109 0.63 13.30 -19.61
N PRO A 110 -0.39 14.11 -19.98
CA PRO A 110 -1.78 13.74 -19.78
C PRO A 110 -2.22 12.55 -20.65
N GLN A 111 -1.69 12.45 -21.88
CA GLN A 111 -2.02 11.34 -22.78
C GLN A 111 -1.48 10.00 -22.28
N LYS A 112 -0.24 10.00 -21.76
CA LYS A 112 0.38 8.82 -21.15
C LYS A 112 -0.38 8.40 -19.88
N ALA A 113 -0.74 9.35 -19.04
CA ALA A 113 -1.51 9.14 -17.82
C ALA A 113 -2.89 8.54 -18.09
N ALA A 114 -3.68 9.14 -19.00
CA ALA A 114 -5.00 8.64 -19.37
C ALA A 114 -4.94 7.21 -19.95
N ARG A 115 -3.95 6.94 -20.82
CA ARG A 115 -3.73 5.57 -21.34
C ARG A 115 -3.37 4.59 -20.23
N PHE A 116 -2.52 4.99 -19.29
CA PHE A 116 -2.15 4.16 -18.16
C PHE A 116 -3.36 3.80 -17.29
N LEU A 117 -4.16 4.80 -16.90
CA LEU A 117 -5.39 4.61 -16.14
C LEU A 117 -6.33 3.62 -16.84
N ARG A 118 -6.62 3.83 -18.13
CA ARG A 118 -7.47 2.95 -18.93
C ARG A 118 -6.96 1.50 -18.94
N ASN A 119 -5.66 1.31 -19.17
CA ASN A 119 -5.07 -0.04 -19.22
C ASN A 119 -5.14 -0.74 -17.85
N MET A 120 -4.92 -0.01 -16.76
CA MET A 120 -5.04 -0.56 -15.40
C MET A 120 -6.49 -0.89 -15.05
N ARG A 121 -7.46 -0.05 -15.46
CA ARG A 121 -8.90 -0.34 -15.35
C ARG A 121 -9.26 -1.64 -16.04
N ALA A 122 -8.96 -1.75 -17.33
CA ALA A 122 -9.27 -2.95 -18.12
C ALA A 122 -8.67 -4.23 -17.50
N ARG A 123 -7.46 -4.15 -16.96
CA ARG A 123 -6.76 -5.30 -16.36
C ARG A 123 -7.36 -5.73 -15.01
N HIS A 124 -7.73 -4.79 -14.16
CA HIS A 124 -8.04 -5.08 -12.75
C HIS A 124 -9.51 -4.94 -12.38
N PHE A 125 -10.28 -4.23 -13.19
CA PHE A 125 -11.68 -3.91 -12.93
C PHE A 125 -12.59 -4.27 -14.12
N ALA A 126 -12.02 -4.83 -15.20
CA ALA A 126 -12.76 -5.21 -16.42
C ALA A 126 -13.65 -4.05 -16.91
N ASP A 127 -14.81 -4.37 -17.49
CA ASP A 127 -15.81 -3.39 -17.93
C ASP A 127 -16.83 -3.05 -16.82
N ALA A 128 -16.39 -3.06 -15.55
CA ALA A 128 -17.27 -2.80 -14.43
C ALA A 128 -17.84 -1.37 -14.49
N ARG A 129 -19.16 -1.25 -14.30
CA ARG A 129 -19.85 0.03 -14.24
C ARG A 129 -19.50 0.75 -12.93
N ILE A 130 -18.95 1.95 -13.05
CA ILE A 130 -18.64 2.83 -11.90
C ILE A 130 -19.84 3.76 -11.67
N THR A 131 -20.41 3.75 -10.46
CA THR A 131 -21.58 4.56 -10.07
C THR A 131 -21.32 5.30 -8.76
N ARG A 132 -22.14 6.29 -8.39
CA ARG A 132 -22.11 6.95 -7.08
C ARG A 132 -23.51 6.87 -6.48
N GLU A 133 -23.68 6.04 -5.46
CA GLU A 133 -25.00 5.61 -4.97
C GLU A 133 -25.35 6.15 -3.57
N GLY A 134 -24.77 7.30 -3.21
CA GLY A 134 -24.98 7.95 -1.91
C GLY A 134 -24.44 7.12 -0.75
N MET A 135 -23.24 6.53 -0.91
CA MET A 135 -22.62 5.70 0.12
C MET A 135 -21.13 5.96 0.34
N VAL A 136 -20.72 5.84 1.60
CA VAL A 136 -19.33 5.79 2.04
C VAL A 136 -18.91 4.34 2.21
N LEU A 137 -17.82 3.93 1.57
CA LEU A 137 -17.21 2.63 1.82
C LEU A 137 -16.13 2.75 2.90
N VAL A 138 -16.27 1.98 3.97
CA VAL A 138 -15.32 1.94 5.10
C VAL A 138 -14.68 0.56 5.22
N PRO A 139 -13.58 0.28 4.49
CA PRO A 139 -12.89 -0.99 4.60
C PRO A 139 -12.10 -1.01 5.92
N LEU A 140 -12.61 -1.78 6.89
CA LEU A 140 -12.01 -1.92 8.21
C LEU A 140 -10.83 -2.90 8.17
N GLN A 141 -9.81 -2.59 8.97
CA GLN A 141 -8.64 -3.46 9.22
C GLN A 141 -8.86 -4.26 10.52
N GLY A 142 -7.88 -5.05 10.96
CA GLY A 142 -7.93 -5.68 12.30
C GLY A 142 -7.70 -4.66 13.43
N ARG A 143 -7.85 -5.11 14.69
CA ARG A 143 -7.62 -4.32 15.92
C ARG A 143 -8.47 -3.04 15.95
N LEU A 144 -9.78 -3.20 15.85
CA LEU A 144 -10.75 -2.12 15.69
C LEU A 144 -10.79 -1.13 16.85
N GLN A 145 -10.44 -1.58 18.05
CA GLN A 145 -10.42 -0.74 19.25
C GLN A 145 -9.05 -0.14 19.55
N GLU A 146 -7.98 -0.63 18.91
CA GLU A 146 -6.62 -0.12 19.15
C GLU A 146 -6.32 1.08 18.24
N HIS A 147 -5.66 2.09 18.80
CA HIS A 147 -5.06 3.20 18.05
C HIS A 147 -3.57 2.93 17.86
N ARG A 148 -3.18 2.61 16.61
CA ARG A 148 -1.79 2.36 16.23
C ARG A 148 -1.07 3.65 15.84
N SER A 149 0.26 3.67 15.96
CA SER A 149 1.11 4.87 15.78
C SER A 149 0.94 5.64 14.45
N PHE A 150 0.55 4.96 13.38
CA PHE A 150 0.32 5.59 12.07
C PHE A 150 -1.11 6.09 11.88
N GLN A 151 -2.05 5.72 12.76
CA GLN A 151 -3.44 6.11 12.70
C GLN A 151 -3.64 7.44 13.45
N SER A 152 -4.69 8.17 13.11
CA SER A 152 -5.15 9.37 13.84
C SER A 152 -6.10 9.00 14.99
N MET A 153 -6.78 7.86 14.87
CA MET A 153 -7.69 7.29 15.86
C MET A 153 -7.89 5.79 15.55
N SER A 154 -8.52 5.04 16.47
CA SER A 154 -8.83 3.62 16.24
C SER A 154 -9.79 3.43 15.05
N PRO A 155 -9.81 2.24 14.39
CA PRO A 155 -10.77 1.96 13.33
C PRO A 155 -12.24 2.13 13.72
N LEU A 156 -12.61 1.82 14.96
CA LEU A 156 -13.97 2.03 15.47
C LEU A 156 -14.28 3.53 15.62
N ALA A 157 -13.37 4.31 16.21
CA ALA A 157 -13.54 5.77 16.32
C ALA A 157 -13.60 6.45 14.95
N MET A 158 -12.84 5.95 13.96
CA MET A 158 -12.93 6.40 12.57
C MET A 158 -14.34 6.17 12.00
N LEU A 159 -14.91 4.98 12.21
CA LEU A 159 -16.27 4.68 11.73
C LEU A 159 -17.30 5.61 12.38
N GLU A 160 -17.18 5.86 13.69
CA GLU A 160 -18.02 6.82 14.41
C GLU A 160 -17.85 8.25 13.88
N ALA A 161 -16.64 8.69 13.57
CA ALA A 161 -16.37 10.00 12.98
C ALA A 161 -16.99 10.16 11.59
N VAL A 162 -16.89 9.12 10.74
CA VAL A 162 -17.56 9.11 9.41
C VAL A 162 -19.07 9.25 9.57
N LEU A 163 -19.67 8.52 10.52
CA LEU A 163 -21.08 8.67 10.84
C LEU A 163 -21.37 10.09 11.37
N ALA A 164 -20.56 10.64 12.28
CA ALA A 164 -20.83 11.97 12.82
C ALA A 164 -20.77 13.09 11.76
N HIS A 165 -19.82 13.03 10.83
CA HIS A 165 -19.51 14.17 9.95
C HIS A 165 -20.02 14.05 8.50
N ASP A 166 -20.44 12.86 8.04
CA ASP A 166 -21.31 12.72 6.87
C ASP A 166 -22.67 12.20 7.35
N PRO A 167 -23.67 13.07 7.63
CA PRO A 167 -24.98 12.64 8.11
C PRO A 167 -25.91 12.13 7.00
N ALA A 168 -25.57 12.36 5.72
CA ALA A 168 -26.48 12.15 4.59
C ALA A 168 -26.31 10.77 3.94
N ARG A 169 -25.06 10.32 3.73
CA ARG A 169 -24.78 9.08 3.01
C ARG A 169 -24.98 7.85 3.89
N ARG A 170 -25.30 6.73 3.23
CA ARG A 170 -25.20 5.39 3.83
C ARG A 170 -23.74 5.09 4.12
N VAL A 171 -23.43 4.39 5.21
CA VAL A 171 -22.07 3.98 5.55
C VAL A 171 -22.01 2.48 5.52
N HIS A 172 -21.17 1.93 4.64
CA HIS A 172 -20.98 0.49 4.52
C HIS A 172 -19.55 0.13 4.94
N ALA A 173 -19.44 -0.46 6.13
CA ALA A 173 -18.18 -0.97 6.64
C ALA A 173 -17.98 -2.42 6.21
N THR A 174 -16.77 -2.78 5.78
CA THR A 174 -16.45 -4.18 5.43
C THR A 174 -15.32 -4.71 6.30
N LEU A 175 -15.53 -5.89 6.88
CA LEU A 175 -14.51 -6.63 7.61
C LEU A 175 -13.62 -7.43 6.65
N HIS A 176 -12.32 -7.51 6.97
CA HIS A 176 -11.35 -8.21 6.14
C HIS A 176 -11.34 -9.71 6.49
N PRO A 177 -11.52 -10.62 5.51
CA PRO A 177 -11.76 -12.05 5.77
C PRO A 177 -10.56 -12.80 6.37
N LYS A 178 -9.37 -12.19 6.35
CA LYS A 178 -8.16 -12.78 6.94
C LYS A 178 -7.83 -12.25 8.33
N GLU A 179 -8.60 -11.28 8.83
CA GLU A 179 -8.44 -10.76 10.18
C GLU A 179 -9.25 -11.61 11.16
N ARG A 180 -8.80 -11.62 12.41
CA ARG A 180 -9.55 -12.21 13.53
C ARG A 180 -10.01 -11.06 14.42
N TYR A 181 -11.30 -11.05 14.72
CA TYR A 181 -11.93 -10.06 15.58
C TYR A 181 -12.32 -10.72 16.90
N SER A 182 -12.04 -10.03 18.01
CA SER A 182 -12.48 -10.42 19.34
C SER A 182 -13.99 -10.22 19.51
N ALA A 183 -14.58 -10.90 20.50
CA ALA A 183 -15.99 -10.73 20.84
C ALA A 183 -16.34 -9.27 21.16
N ALA A 184 -15.46 -8.57 21.89
CA ALA A 184 -15.67 -7.15 22.20
C ALA A 184 -15.71 -6.26 20.96
N GLU A 185 -14.90 -6.56 19.94
CA GLU A 185 -14.91 -5.82 18.67
C GLU A 185 -16.20 -6.08 17.87
N THR A 186 -16.65 -7.33 17.81
CA THR A 186 -17.90 -7.68 17.12
C THR A 186 -19.11 -7.08 17.83
N ASP A 187 -19.16 -7.16 19.17
CA ASP A 187 -20.25 -6.61 19.98
C ASP A 187 -20.35 -5.09 19.83
N ALA A 188 -19.22 -4.39 19.76
CA ALA A 188 -19.17 -2.95 19.55
C ALA A 188 -19.73 -2.55 18.17
N LEU A 189 -19.39 -3.30 17.12
CA LEU A 189 -19.93 -3.07 15.77
C LEU A 189 -21.44 -3.35 15.72
N ASP A 190 -21.88 -4.45 16.33
CA ASP A 190 -23.31 -4.82 16.37
C ASP A 190 -24.14 -3.81 17.17
N ALA A 191 -23.60 -3.30 18.28
CA ALA A 191 -24.22 -2.22 19.04
C ALA A 191 -24.32 -0.93 18.23
N LEU A 192 -23.27 -0.55 17.50
CA LEU A 192 -23.27 0.63 16.64
C LEU A 192 -24.27 0.51 15.50
N GLN A 193 -24.32 -0.65 14.82
CA GLN A 193 -25.25 -0.93 13.73
C GLN A 193 -26.71 -0.89 14.19
N ARG A 194 -27.03 -1.44 15.38
CA ARG A 194 -28.38 -1.34 15.97
C ARG A 194 -28.81 0.09 16.26
N ARG A 195 -27.86 0.95 16.64
CA ARG A 195 -28.13 2.36 16.99
C ARG A 195 -28.22 3.27 15.77
N VAL A 196 -27.56 2.92 14.66
CA VAL A 196 -27.41 3.80 13.49
C VAL A 196 -27.95 3.10 12.23
N PRO A 197 -29.21 3.35 11.83
CA PRO A 197 -29.87 2.60 10.74
C PRO A 197 -29.20 2.69 9.36
N ARG A 198 -28.37 3.72 9.14
CA ARG A 198 -27.63 3.92 7.88
C ARG A 198 -26.25 3.26 7.86
N LEU A 199 -25.84 2.63 8.96
CA LEU A 199 -24.64 1.80 9.01
C LEU A 199 -24.99 0.37 8.60
N THR A 200 -24.19 -0.20 7.71
CA THR A 200 -24.17 -1.64 7.43
C THR A 200 -22.74 -2.16 7.58
N VAL A 201 -22.58 -3.28 8.27
CA VAL A 201 -21.30 -3.99 8.43
C VAL A 201 -21.43 -5.35 7.76
N SER A 202 -20.53 -5.67 6.84
CA SER A 202 -20.50 -6.97 6.17
C SER A 202 -19.12 -7.60 6.16
N LEU A 203 -19.06 -8.93 6.11
CA LEU A 203 -17.83 -9.65 5.80
C LEU A 203 -17.60 -9.64 4.28
N GLY A 204 -16.51 -9.03 3.83
CA GLY A 204 -16.21 -8.93 2.39
C GLY A 204 -17.19 -8.04 1.61
N GLY A 205 -17.32 -8.29 0.30
CA GLY A 205 -18.15 -7.48 -0.62
C GLY A 205 -17.48 -6.18 -1.09
N THR A 206 -16.29 -5.85 -0.59
CA THR A 206 -15.58 -4.59 -0.81
C THR A 206 -15.42 -4.22 -2.29
N ALA A 207 -15.18 -5.18 -3.18
CA ALA A 207 -14.97 -4.91 -4.60
C ALA A 207 -16.22 -4.35 -5.29
N ALA A 208 -17.40 -4.92 -5.01
CA ALA A 208 -18.67 -4.43 -5.57
C ALA A 208 -19.02 -3.06 -4.97
N LEU A 209 -18.84 -2.91 -3.65
CA LEU A 209 -19.11 -1.65 -2.95
C LEU A 209 -18.20 -0.52 -3.43
N LEU A 210 -16.95 -0.81 -3.78
CA LEU A 210 -16.00 0.19 -4.29
C LEU A 210 -16.44 0.79 -5.63
N LEU A 211 -17.12 0.01 -6.47
CA LEU A 211 -17.65 0.50 -7.75
C LEU A 211 -18.79 1.50 -7.54
N ALA A 212 -19.60 1.28 -6.51
CA ALA A 212 -20.82 2.04 -6.22
C ALA A 212 -20.64 3.20 -5.23
N CYS A 213 -19.56 3.22 -4.44
CA CYS A 213 -19.37 4.24 -3.42
C CYS A 213 -19.09 5.63 -3.99
N ASP A 214 -19.42 6.66 -3.22
CA ASP A 214 -19.08 8.04 -3.52
C ASP A 214 -17.62 8.32 -3.17
N TYR A 215 -17.17 7.81 -2.02
CA TYR A 215 -15.79 7.92 -1.57
C TYR A 215 -15.44 6.78 -0.59
N VAL A 216 -14.14 6.60 -0.34
CA VAL A 216 -13.61 5.62 0.61
C VAL A 216 -13.12 6.35 1.86
N ALA A 217 -13.52 5.92 3.05
CA ALA A 217 -12.89 6.37 4.30
C ALA A 217 -12.17 5.19 4.96
N THR A 218 -10.87 5.30 5.16
CA THR A 218 -10.07 4.19 5.71
C THR A 218 -8.89 4.69 6.50
N GLN A 219 -8.30 3.82 7.31
CA GLN A 219 -7.00 4.07 7.92
C GLN A 219 -5.95 4.20 6.81
N ASN A 220 -5.51 3.09 6.23
CA ASN A 220 -4.59 3.10 5.09
C ASN A 220 -4.77 1.88 4.16
N SER A 221 -6.02 1.41 4.02
CA SER A 221 -6.33 0.26 3.19
C SER A 221 -6.01 0.52 1.72
N SER A 222 -5.46 -0.49 1.04
CA SER A 222 -5.23 -0.46 -0.41
C SER A 222 -6.51 -0.30 -1.24
N VAL A 223 -7.68 -0.47 -0.62
CA VAL A 223 -8.98 -0.17 -1.25
C VAL A 223 -9.08 1.29 -1.67
N ALA A 224 -8.46 2.23 -0.93
CA ALA A 224 -8.40 3.64 -1.35
C ALA A 224 -7.56 3.80 -2.63
N ALA A 225 -6.38 3.17 -2.69
CA ALA A 225 -5.56 3.17 -3.90
C ALA A 225 -6.27 2.51 -5.10
N ALA A 226 -7.04 1.44 -4.87
CA ALA A 226 -7.93 0.86 -5.88
C ALA A 226 -9.04 1.84 -6.30
N GLY A 227 -9.60 2.59 -5.35
CA GLY A 227 -10.60 3.62 -5.58
C GLY A 227 -10.10 4.74 -6.49
N TYR A 228 -8.83 5.13 -6.40
CA TYR A 228 -8.27 6.13 -7.32
C TYR A 228 -8.32 5.68 -8.78
N PHE A 229 -8.08 4.39 -9.06
CA PHE A 229 -8.28 3.85 -10.41
C PHE A 229 -9.73 3.92 -10.86
N LEU A 230 -10.69 4.10 -9.96
CA LEU A 230 -12.12 4.24 -10.23
C LEU A 230 -12.61 5.69 -10.02
N GLU A 231 -11.66 6.65 -9.90
CA GLU A 231 -11.94 8.07 -9.62
C GLU A 231 -12.81 8.26 -8.37
N LYS A 232 -12.57 7.42 -7.35
CA LYS A 232 -13.17 7.54 -6.00
C LYS A 232 -12.19 8.30 -5.10
N PRO A 233 -12.58 9.49 -4.59
CA PRO A 233 -11.77 10.18 -3.59
C PRO A 233 -11.70 9.37 -2.30
N ALA A 234 -10.71 9.69 -1.46
CA ALA A 234 -10.47 8.98 -0.21
C ALA A 234 -10.23 9.93 0.96
N VAL A 235 -10.73 9.53 2.14
CA VAL A 235 -10.34 10.06 3.44
C VAL A 235 -9.37 9.08 4.09
N LEU A 236 -8.19 9.56 4.46
CA LEU A 236 -7.15 8.76 5.09
C LEU A 236 -6.96 9.16 6.55
N PHE A 237 -7.30 8.21 7.43
CA PHE A 237 -7.09 8.32 8.88
C PHE A 237 -5.71 7.81 9.30
N GLY A 238 -5.03 7.06 8.45
CA GLY A 238 -3.71 6.50 8.67
C GLY A 238 -2.68 7.00 7.66
N LYS A 239 -1.43 7.14 8.11
CA LYS A 239 -0.30 7.50 7.27
C LYS A 239 -0.03 6.39 6.24
N ILE A 240 0.25 6.77 5.01
CA ILE A 240 0.53 5.86 3.89
C ILE A 240 1.29 6.59 2.78
N ASP A 241 1.85 5.88 1.81
CA ASP A 241 2.61 6.44 0.68
C ASP A 241 1.75 7.02 -0.44
N PHE A 242 0.51 6.55 -0.62
CA PHE A 242 -0.39 7.04 -1.67
C PHE A 242 -1.28 8.23 -1.24
N HIS A 243 -0.83 9.04 -0.28
CA HIS A 243 -1.68 9.99 0.45
C HIS A 243 -1.97 11.31 -0.28
N HIS A 244 -1.21 11.67 -1.31
CA HIS A 244 -1.15 13.04 -1.85
C HIS A 244 -2.48 13.60 -2.34
N ILE A 245 -3.33 12.75 -2.93
CA ILE A 245 -4.63 13.16 -3.48
C ILE A 245 -5.82 12.80 -2.58
N ALA A 246 -5.57 12.44 -1.32
CA ALA A 246 -6.60 12.17 -0.32
C ALA A 246 -6.87 13.37 0.59
N ALA A 247 -8.07 13.38 1.18
CA ALA A 247 -8.35 14.15 2.37
C ALA A 247 -7.65 13.48 3.58
N LYS A 248 -6.58 14.09 4.07
CA LYS A 248 -5.77 13.53 5.16
C LYS A 248 -6.24 14.06 6.51
N VAL A 249 -6.70 13.16 7.37
CA VAL A 249 -7.18 13.55 8.71
C VAL A 249 -6.06 14.13 9.57
N HIS A 250 -4.82 13.67 9.40
CA HIS A 250 -3.65 14.23 10.10
C HIS A 250 -3.39 15.71 9.78
N ASP A 251 -3.85 16.19 8.61
CA ASP A 251 -3.60 17.57 8.16
C ASP A 251 -4.83 18.46 8.37
N LEU A 252 -6.03 17.90 8.18
CA LEU A 252 -7.27 18.67 8.12
C LEU A 252 -8.17 18.50 9.36
N GLY A 253 -7.95 17.45 10.15
CA GLY A 253 -8.94 16.96 11.12
C GLY A 253 -10.07 16.17 10.46
N ALA A 254 -10.78 15.35 11.25
CA ALA A 254 -11.75 14.39 10.73
C ALA A 254 -12.96 15.07 10.08
N GLU A 255 -13.53 16.10 10.70
CA GLU A 255 -14.70 16.81 10.19
C GLU A 255 -14.45 17.41 8.80
N ALA A 256 -13.40 18.22 8.65
CA ALA A 256 -13.08 18.88 7.39
C ALA A 256 -12.73 17.85 6.31
N ALA A 257 -11.92 16.84 6.64
CA ALA A 257 -11.55 15.79 5.70
C ALA A 257 -12.77 15.00 5.18
N ILE A 258 -13.70 14.64 6.06
CA ILE A 258 -14.92 13.91 5.68
C ILE A 258 -15.85 14.79 4.84
N ARG A 259 -16.04 16.06 5.21
CA ARG A 259 -16.95 16.96 4.50
C ARG A 259 -16.48 17.28 3.09
N GLN A 260 -15.17 17.44 2.87
CA GLN A 260 -14.65 17.80 1.55
C GLN A 260 -14.54 16.60 0.59
N ALA A 261 -14.33 15.39 1.12
CA ALA A 261 -13.94 14.24 0.29
C ALA A 261 -14.94 13.89 -0.83
N PRO A 262 -16.27 13.99 -0.66
CA PRO A 262 -17.20 13.70 -1.73
C PRO A 262 -17.01 14.56 -2.98
N ASP A 263 -16.55 15.79 -2.82
CA ASP A 263 -16.40 16.79 -3.88
C ASP A 263 -14.98 16.86 -4.45
N MET A 264 -14.06 16.07 -3.90
CA MET A 264 -12.69 15.99 -4.40
C MET A 264 -12.63 15.31 -5.77
N ALA A 265 -12.09 16.03 -6.74
CA ALA A 265 -11.79 15.52 -8.08
C ALA A 265 -10.34 15.87 -8.49
N PRO A 266 -9.32 15.34 -7.79
CA PRO A 266 -7.93 15.50 -8.20
C PRO A 266 -7.69 14.87 -9.58
N ASP A 267 -6.59 15.21 -10.25
CA ASP A 267 -6.18 14.49 -11.46
C ASP A 267 -5.69 13.08 -11.10
N PHE A 268 -6.64 12.14 -11.01
CA PHE A 268 -6.38 10.75 -10.69
C PHE A 268 -5.44 10.09 -11.70
N ALA A 269 -5.55 10.44 -12.99
CA ALA A 269 -4.75 9.83 -14.03
C ALA A 269 -3.28 10.26 -13.89
N ALA A 270 -3.03 11.57 -13.74
CA ALA A 270 -1.70 12.12 -13.53
C ALA A 270 -1.08 11.55 -12.26
N TYR A 271 -1.83 11.51 -11.16
CA TYR A 271 -1.34 10.98 -9.91
C TYR A 271 -0.98 9.49 -9.98
N LEU A 272 -1.85 8.67 -10.57
CA LEU A 272 -1.58 7.24 -10.70
C LEU A 272 -0.39 6.97 -11.62
N TRP A 273 -0.23 7.76 -12.69
CA TRP A 273 1.00 7.70 -13.50
C TRP A 273 2.21 8.03 -12.64
N TRP A 274 2.23 9.19 -11.98
CA TRP A 274 3.34 9.63 -11.15
C TRP A 274 3.71 8.58 -10.09
N PHE A 275 2.73 8.11 -9.32
CA PHE A 275 2.95 7.16 -8.23
C PHE A 275 3.46 5.79 -8.72
N PHE A 276 2.89 5.23 -9.78
CA PHE A 276 3.22 3.88 -10.25
C PHE A 276 4.33 3.83 -11.30
N ARG A 277 4.40 4.81 -12.21
CA ARG A 277 5.34 4.82 -13.34
C ARG A 277 6.63 5.55 -13.01
N ASP A 278 6.53 6.68 -12.32
CA ASP A 278 7.71 7.51 -12.08
C ASP A 278 8.44 7.07 -10.81
N HIS A 279 7.68 6.62 -9.79
CA HIS A 279 8.21 6.28 -8.45
C HIS A 279 8.33 4.80 -8.10
N ALA A 280 7.61 3.90 -8.78
CA ALA A 280 7.71 2.46 -8.53
C ALA A 280 8.53 1.73 -9.60
N ILE A 281 9.08 0.57 -9.24
CA ILE A 281 9.76 -0.33 -10.16
C ILE A 281 8.68 -1.16 -10.88
N ASP A 282 8.55 -1.02 -12.19
CA ASP A 282 7.73 -1.91 -13.02
C ASP A 282 8.61 -3.08 -13.52
N ASP A 283 8.42 -4.28 -12.95
CA ASP A 283 9.24 -5.46 -13.28
C ASP A 283 8.95 -6.07 -14.65
N SER A 284 8.04 -5.48 -15.43
CA SER A 284 7.74 -5.87 -16.81
C SER A 284 8.38 -4.96 -17.88
N ARG A 285 9.11 -3.90 -17.48
CA ARG A 285 9.69 -2.93 -18.41
C ARG A 285 11.20 -3.12 -18.64
N PRO A 286 11.72 -2.67 -19.81
CA PRO A 286 13.16 -2.72 -20.10
C PRO A 286 14.03 -1.97 -19.10
N ASP A 287 13.51 -0.94 -18.42
CA ASP A 287 14.25 -0.15 -17.43
C ASP A 287 14.24 -0.75 -16.01
N ALA A 288 13.61 -1.91 -15.79
CA ALA A 288 13.47 -2.54 -14.47
C ALA A 288 14.81 -2.74 -13.75
N GLU A 289 15.83 -3.27 -14.43
CA GLU A 289 17.17 -3.48 -13.85
C GLU A 289 17.80 -2.17 -13.37
N THR A 290 17.68 -1.11 -14.18
CA THR A 290 18.21 0.21 -13.84
C THR A 290 17.52 0.75 -12.59
N ARG A 291 16.19 0.67 -12.53
CA ARG A 291 15.39 1.10 -11.38
C ARG A 291 15.68 0.28 -10.11
N ILE A 292 15.93 -1.02 -10.23
CA ILE A 292 16.36 -1.87 -9.11
C ILE A 292 17.72 -1.39 -8.58
N LEU A 293 18.70 -1.15 -9.44
CA LEU A 293 20.03 -0.67 -9.00
C LEU A 293 19.94 0.69 -8.31
N GLU A 294 19.16 1.62 -8.86
CA GLU A 294 18.93 2.93 -8.26
C GLU A 294 18.31 2.79 -6.86
N ALA A 295 17.33 1.90 -6.69
CA ALA A 295 16.72 1.65 -5.39
C ALA A 295 17.70 1.03 -4.39
N LEU A 296 18.51 0.06 -4.81
CA LEU A 296 19.56 -0.54 -3.98
C LEU A 296 20.61 0.51 -3.57
N ARG A 297 21.08 1.36 -4.50
CA ARG A 297 22.04 2.45 -4.21
C ARG A 297 21.47 3.49 -3.26
N ARG A 298 20.22 3.93 -3.49
CA ARG A 298 19.50 4.82 -2.56
C ARG A 298 19.39 4.19 -1.16
N GLY A 299 19.24 2.87 -1.12
CA GLY A 299 19.23 2.06 0.10
C GLY A 299 20.60 1.90 0.79
N GLY A 300 21.69 2.38 0.18
CA GLY A 300 23.05 2.28 0.72
C GLY A 300 23.82 1.02 0.29
N TRP A 301 23.33 0.26 -0.69
CA TRP A 301 24.06 -0.89 -1.22
C TRP A 301 25.10 -0.44 -2.27
N PRO A 302 26.37 -0.87 -2.17
CA PRO A 302 27.45 -0.51 -3.09
C PRO A 302 27.37 -1.33 -4.39
N VAL A 303 26.29 -1.12 -5.15
CA VAL A 303 26.04 -1.76 -6.46
C VAL A 303 26.35 -0.84 -7.66
N GLY A 304 27.09 0.24 -7.41
CA GLY A 304 27.78 1.01 -8.45
C GLY A 304 28.91 0.17 -9.04
N GLY A 305 29.15 0.32 -10.35
CA GLY A 305 30.32 -0.27 -11.00
C GLY A 305 31.61 0.32 -10.46
#